data_AF-A0A2G4FI79-F1
#
_entry.id   AF-A0A2G4FI79-F1
#
_cell.length_a   1.000
_cell.length_b   1.000
_cell.length_c   1.000
_cell.angle_alpha   90.00
_cell.angle_beta   90.00
_cell.angle_gamma   90.00
#
_symmetry.space_group_name_H-M   'P 1'
#
loop_
_entity.id
_entity.type
_entity.pdbx_description
1 polymer ?
#
loop_
_entity_poly.entity_id
_entity_poly.type
_entity_poly.pdbx_seq_one_letter_code
_entity_poly.pdbx_strand_id
1 'polypeptide(L)'
;MQPNAALQITTVLGIGSITPGEDLAAIITATEITWPDGTAGFADGDVVVVTSKIISKAEGRIIAAHSRDAAIDAETVRIVATKSTPQAITKIVQTQHGLVMAAAGVDASNVEPGHVVMLPIDPDASARELLTQLRITTGKHLAVIISDTMGRPWRLGVTDVAIGAAGITVLDDHIGRIDGFGRTLETTVIAIADEIAAAADLVKGKIDGSPVAIVRGMGHYVGAEFGPGASAIVRPLADDLFPLGTAEAVQHGRATAGGHRRTVRNFTDRPVDDEVIERAIASAITAPAPHHAKPWRFLVLRDEPIREPLLTAMRDRWVLDLKNIDGAGEDSIKRRVARGDILHTAPVIILAFIDLASGSHQYSDKARTAAERDMFIVAGGAAVQNLMITLAAEEVGSAWISSTMFCADVVNSVLHLPPSYQPLGALAVGHAAMQPSQRDERTVGAFMISPPAN
;
A
#
# COMPACT_ATOMS: atom_id res chain seq x y z
N MET A 1 -41.91 19.35 1.17
CA MET A 1 -40.71 19.50 2.01
C MET A 1 -41.19 19.68 3.43
N GLN A 2 -40.83 18.79 4.36
CA GLN A 2 -40.89 19.17 5.77
C GLN A 2 -40.01 20.42 5.92
N PRO A 3 -40.44 21.47 6.64
CA PRO A 3 -39.58 22.61 6.90
C PRO A 3 -38.28 22.09 7.52
N ASN A 4 -37.12 22.56 7.04
CA ASN A 4 -35.83 22.23 7.67
C ASN A 4 -35.96 22.55 9.16
N ALA A 5 -35.96 21.51 10.00
CA ALA A 5 -35.97 21.69 11.44
C ALA A 5 -34.74 22.52 11.81
N ALA A 6 -34.91 23.48 12.73
CA ALA A 6 -33.77 24.23 13.25
C ALA A 6 -32.81 23.26 13.93
N LEU A 7 -31.53 23.31 13.57
CA LEU A 7 -30.48 22.56 14.25
C LEU A 7 -30.08 23.32 15.51
N GLN A 8 -30.17 22.65 16.66
CA GLN A 8 -29.70 23.17 17.95
C GLN A 8 -28.69 22.19 18.54
N ILE A 9 -27.64 22.73 19.16
CA ILE A 9 -26.63 21.92 19.84
C ILE A 9 -26.32 22.57 21.18
N THR A 10 -26.39 21.78 22.26
CA THR A 10 -26.04 22.25 23.62
C THR A 10 -25.14 21.23 24.31
N THR A 11 -24.30 21.71 25.22
CA THR A 11 -23.50 20.83 26.09
C THR A 11 -24.30 20.37 27.30
N VAL A 12 -23.90 19.23 27.85
CA VAL A 12 -24.37 18.75 29.14
C VAL A 12 -23.38 19.21 30.21
N LEU A 13 -23.77 20.19 31.00
CA LEU A 13 -22.89 20.78 32.02
C LEU A 13 -22.87 19.94 33.30
N GLY A 14 -21.82 20.11 34.10
CA GLY A 14 -21.71 19.46 35.42
C GLY A 14 -21.27 17.99 35.39
N ILE A 15 -20.91 17.45 34.22
CA ILE A 15 -20.25 16.14 34.13
C ILE A 15 -18.83 16.28 34.68
N GLY A 16 -18.59 15.74 35.87
CA GLY A 16 -17.30 15.77 36.55
C GLY A 16 -16.27 14.81 35.93
N SER A 17 -15.22 14.49 36.70
CA SER A 17 -14.26 13.47 36.28
C SER A 17 -14.85 12.07 36.41
N ILE A 18 -14.78 11.30 35.32
CA ILE A 18 -15.29 9.93 35.29
C ILE A 18 -14.28 8.94 35.84
N THR A 19 -14.76 8.00 36.66
CA THR A 19 -13.98 6.89 37.21
C THR A 19 -14.42 5.53 36.63
N PRO A 20 -13.55 4.49 36.66
CA PRO A 20 -13.91 3.18 36.13
C PRO A 20 -15.15 2.57 36.78
N GLY A 21 -16.07 2.09 35.95
CA GLY A 21 -17.34 1.47 36.37
C GLY A 21 -18.50 2.45 36.61
N GLU A 22 -18.32 3.75 36.43
CA GLU A 22 -19.42 4.72 36.57
C GLU A 22 -20.47 4.58 35.45
N ASP A 23 -21.74 4.72 35.83
CA ASP A 23 -22.88 4.70 34.92
C ASP A 23 -23.03 6.06 34.23
N LEU A 24 -22.49 6.16 33.01
CA LEU A 24 -22.57 7.36 32.20
C LEU A 24 -24.01 7.75 31.85
N ALA A 25 -24.93 6.81 31.67
CA ALA A 25 -26.32 7.11 31.35
C ALA A 25 -27.00 7.78 32.56
N ALA A 26 -26.79 7.26 33.76
CA ALA A 26 -27.29 7.87 34.99
C ALA A 26 -26.72 9.28 35.20
N ILE A 27 -25.42 9.47 34.95
CA ILE A 27 -24.76 10.78 35.07
C ILE A 27 -25.36 11.78 34.07
N ILE A 28 -25.48 11.40 32.79
CA ILE A 28 -26.02 12.24 31.72
C ILE A 28 -27.50 12.59 31.93
N THR A 29 -28.29 11.68 32.50
CA THR A 29 -29.72 11.93 32.74
C THR A 29 -30.00 12.70 34.03
N ALA A 30 -29.07 12.71 34.98
CA ALA A 30 -29.19 13.50 36.21
C ALA A 30 -28.93 15.00 36.01
N THR A 31 -28.28 15.40 34.92
CA THR A 31 -27.96 16.80 34.62
C THR A 31 -29.14 17.53 33.97
N GLU A 32 -29.37 18.78 34.38
CA GLU A 32 -30.39 19.63 33.74
C GLU A 32 -29.90 20.13 32.37
N ILE A 33 -30.73 19.91 31.34
CA ILE A 33 -30.48 20.36 29.97
C ILE A 33 -31.46 21.48 29.66
N THR A 34 -30.95 22.65 29.30
CA THR A 34 -31.75 23.80 28.86
C THR A 34 -31.37 24.17 27.44
N TRP A 35 -32.37 24.31 26.57
CA TRP A 35 -32.20 24.63 25.16
C TRP A 35 -32.32 26.14 24.91
N PRO A 36 -31.70 26.67 23.83
CA PRO A 36 -31.80 28.08 23.47
C PRO A 36 -33.23 28.59 23.23
N ASP A 37 -34.16 27.70 22.88
CA ASP A 37 -35.58 28.01 22.70
C ASP A 37 -36.42 27.96 23.99
N GLY A 38 -35.78 27.73 25.14
CA GLY A 38 -36.42 27.63 26.44
C GLY A 38 -37.02 26.27 26.76
N THR A 39 -36.92 25.28 25.86
CA THR A 39 -37.28 23.90 26.20
C THR A 39 -36.23 23.25 27.10
N ALA A 40 -36.60 22.18 27.80
CA ALA A 40 -35.71 21.49 28.74
C ALA A 40 -35.76 19.97 28.54
N GLY A 41 -34.65 19.31 28.85
CA GLY A 41 -34.50 17.86 28.79
C GLY A 41 -34.40 17.28 27.37
N PHE A 42 -34.47 15.95 27.32
CA PHE A 42 -34.41 15.15 26.10
C PHE A 42 -35.76 15.14 25.36
N ALA A 43 -35.70 15.12 24.03
CA ALA A 43 -36.82 14.92 23.13
C ALA A 43 -36.56 13.75 22.18
N ASP A 44 -37.63 13.23 21.57
CA ASP A 44 -37.50 12.21 20.52
C ASP A 44 -36.73 12.77 19.32
N GLY A 45 -35.78 11.98 18.81
CA GLY A 45 -34.90 12.36 17.71
C GLY A 45 -33.65 13.14 18.13
N ASP A 46 -33.41 13.37 19.43
CA ASP A 46 -32.16 13.93 19.91
C ASP A 46 -31.00 12.91 19.75
N VAL A 47 -29.82 13.42 19.40
CA VAL A 47 -28.58 12.64 19.28
C VAL A 47 -27.61 13.06 20.38
N VAL A 48 -27.22 12.11 21.22
CA VAL A 48 -26.26 12.32 22.32
C VAL A 48 -24.85 12.02 21.80
N VAL A 49 -23.99 13.03 21.74
CA VAL A 49 -22.61 12.92 21.29
C VAL A 49 -21.67 12.94 22.48
N VAL A 50 -20.91 11.87 22.68
CA VAL A 50 -20.05 11.63 23.84
C VAL A 50 -18.60 11.49 23.40
N THR A 51 -17.65 12.15 24.05
CA THR A 51 -16.23 11.90 23.76
C THR A 51 -15.79 10.49 24.16
N SER A 52 -14.98 9.87 23.31
CA SER A 52 -14.26 8.61 23.55
C SER A 52 -13.63 8.54 24.94
N LYS A 53 -13.07 9.65 25.43
CA LYS A 53 -12.30 9.71 26.69
C LYS A 53 -13.12 9.29 27.91
N ILE A 54 -14.38 9.73 28.02
CA ILE A 54 -15.19 9.36 29.19
C ILE A 54 -15.74 7.94 29.10
N ILE A 55 -15.98 7.45 27.88
CA ILE A 55 -16.31 6.05 27.62
C ILE A 55 -15.13 5.17 28.04
N SER A 56 -13.93 5.48 27.54
CA SER A 56 -12.69 4.80 27.92
C SER A 56 -12.45 4.78 29.42
N LYS A 57 -12.70 5.89 30.12
CA LYS A 57 -12.55 5.94 31.59
C LYS A 57 -13.54 5.04 32.29
N ALA A 58 -14.82 5.11 31.93
CA ALA A 58 -15.87 4.25 32.50
C ALA A 58 -15.58 2.75 32.25
N GLU A 59 -15.04 2.42 31.08
CA GLU A 59 -14.65 1.04 30.71
C GLU A 59 -13.29 0.58 31.26
N GLY A 60 -12.62 1.40 32.07
CA GLY A 60 -11.33 1.03 32.66
C GLY A 60 -10.18 0.96 31.64
N ARG A 61 -10.27 1.70 30.54
CA ARG A 61 -9.22 1.79 29.49
C ARG A 61 -8.08 2.76 29.85
N ILE A 62 -7.89 3.04 31.13
CA ILE A 62 -6.69 3.70 31.67
C ILE A 62 -5.67 2.59 31.93
N ILE A 63 -4.60 2.54 31.15
CA ILE A 63 -3.62 1.45 31.19
C ILE A 63 -2.25 1.98 31.60
N ALA A 64 -1.58 1.24 32.49
CA ALA A 64 -0.18 1.50 32.82
C ALA A 64 0.70 1.17 31.61
N ALA A 65 1.47 2.13 31.13
CA ALA A 65 2.32 1.97 29.96
C ALA A 65 3.74 2.43 30.28
N HIS A 66 4.73 1.61 29.88
CA HIS A 66 6.15 1.97 30.00
C HIS A 66 6.44 3.28 29.25
N SER A 67 5.85 3.43 28.06
CA SER A 67 5.87 4.68 27.31
C SER A 67 4.60 4.81 26.47
N ARG A 68 4.28 6.04 26.07
CA ARG A 68 3.20 6.30 25.12
C ARG A 68 3.40 5.56 23.80
N ASP A 69 4.64 5.50 23.31
CA ASP A 69 4.95 4.80 22.06
C ASP A 69 4.72 3.29 22.15
N ALA A 70 5.00 2.67 23.29
CA ALA A 70 4.71 1.24 23.50
C ALA A 70 3.20 0.96 23.45
N ALA A 71 2.38 1.86 24.00
CA ALA A 71 0.93 1.75 23.91
C ALA A 71 0.42 1.96 22.47
N ILE A 72 1.00 2.90 21.72
CA ILE A 72 0.69 3.10 20.30
C ILE A 72 1.03 1.83 19.51
N ASP A 73 2.21 1.25 19.72
CA ASP A 73 2.66 0.06 18.99
C ASP A 73 1.76 -1.16 19.30
N ALA A 74 1.24 -1.28 20.53
CA ALA A 74 0.32 -2.36 20.90
C ALA A 74 -1.03 -2.30 20.17
N GLU A 75 -1.52 -1.11 19.85
CA GLU A 75 -2.78 -0.91 19.10
C GLU A 75 -2.57 -0.85 17.57
N THR A 76 -1.33 -0.79 17.12
CA THR A 76 -0.99 -0.59 15.71
C THR A 76 -1.12 -1.90 14.92
N VAL A 77 -2.06 -1.94 13.98
CA VAL A 77 -2.16 -3.01 12.97
C VAL A 77 -1.14 -2.80 11.85
N ARG A 78 -1.03 -1.56 11.37
CA ARG A 78 -0.02 -1.16 10.38
C ARG A 78 0.36 0.30 10.54
N ILE A 79 1.59 0.61 10.14
CA ILE A 79 2.06 1.99 10.01
C ILE A 79 1.65 2.51 8.64
N VAL A 80 0.96 3.65 8.61
CA VAL A 80 0.60 4.36 7.37
C VAL A 80 1.69 5.36 7.04
N ALA A 81 2.06 6.23 7.98
CA ALA A 81 3.08 7.25 7.76
C ALA A 81 3.86 7.54 9.04
N THR A 82 5.15 7.82 8.89
CA THR A 82 6.05 8.22 9.98
C THR A 82 6.66 9.58 9.66
N LYS A 83 6.58 10.49 10.62
CA LYS A 83 7.28 11.78 10.57
C LYS A 83 8.18 11.90 11.78
N SER A 84 9.48 11.85 11.55
CA SER A 84 10.49 12.09 12.57
C SER A 84 10.97 13.54 12.51
N THR A 85 10.92 14.23 13.64
CA THR A 85 11.63 15.49 13.87
C THR A 85 12.72 15.27 14.93
N PRO A 86 13.68 16.20 15.11
CA PRO A 86 14.64 16.09 16.21
C PRO A 86 14.00 16.02 17.60
N GLN A 87 12.74 16.46 17.73
CA GLN A 87 12.02 16.54 19.00
C GLN A 87 11.06 15.36 19.23
N ALA A 88 10.49 14.78 18.18
CA ALA A 88 9.46 13.74 18.32
C ALA A 88 9.31 12.90 17.06
N ILE A 89 8.78 11.68 17.23
CA ILE A 89 8.31 10.83 16.13
C ILE A 89 6.79 10.81 16.18
N THR A 90 6.15 11.21 15.10
CA THR A 90 4.70 11.06 14.92
C THR A 90 4.45 9.90 13.98
N LYS A 91 3.62 8.94 14.41
CA LYS A 91 3.12 7.84 13.57
C LYS A 91 1.64 8.05 13.27
N ILE A 92 1.27 7.95 12.00
CA ILE A 92 -0.11 7.71 11.56
C ILE A 92 -0.23 6.20 11.37
N VAL A 93 -1.18 5.59 12.05
CA VAL A 93 -1.33 4.13 12.12
C VAL A 93 -2.78 3.75 11.89
N GLN A 94 -3.00 2.53 11.42
CA GLN A 94 -4.29 1.88 11.50
C GLN A 94 -4.42 1.18 12.86
N THR A 95 -5.47 1.47 13.61
CA THR A 95 -5.78 0.80 14.89
C THR A 95 -6.49 -0.54 14.66
N GLN A 96 -6.68 -1.32 15.73
CA GLN A 96 -7.50 -2.54 15.72
C GLN A 96 -8.95 -2.29 15.26
N HIS A 97 -9.48 -1.08 15.49
CA HIS A 97 -10.80 -0.63 15.01
C HIS A 97 -10.83 -0.36 13.51
N GLY A 98 -9.67 -0.27 12.85
CA GLY A 98 -9.53 0.16 11.47
C GLY A 98 -9.38 1.68 11.28
N LEU A 99 -9.42 2.47 12.36
CA LEU A 99 -9.22 3.92 12.29
C LEU A 99 -7.79 4.26 11.85
N VAL A 100 -7.64 5.16 10.88
CA VAL A 100 -6.33 5.67 10.45
C VAL A 100 -6.09 7.04 11.05
N MET A 101 -5.25 7.10 12.08
CA MET A 101 -5.07 8.32 12.88
C MET A 101 -3.67 8.44 13.49
N ALA A 102 -3.35 9.64 13.97
CA ALA A 102 -2.12 9.87 14.70
C ALA A 102 -2.15 9.16 16.05
N ALA A 103 -1.05 8.49 16.41
CA ALA A 103 -0.84 7.89 17.72
C ALA A 103 -1.95 6.94 18.21
N ALA A 104 -2.67 6.26 17.30
CA ALA A 104 -3.70 5.27 17.62
C ALA A 104 -4.81 5.73 18.59
N GLY A 105 -5.06 7.05 18.71
CA GLY A 105 -5.99 7.58 19.71
C GLY A 105 -5.49 7.49 21.16
N VAL A 106 -4.21 7.16 21.37
CA VAL A 106 -3.58 7.09 22.69
C VAL A 106 -3.33 8.49 23.23
N ASP A 107 -4.00 8.79 24.34
CA ASP A 107 -3.94 10.07 25.03
C ASP A 107 -3.25 9.91 26.39
N ALA A 108 -2.31 10.81 26.70
CA ALA A 108 -1.63 10.90 27.98
C ALA A 108 -2.03 12.16 28.78
N SER A 109 -2.97 12.95 28.26
CA SER A 109 -3.49 14.15 28.93
C SER A 109 -4.49 13.78 30.03
N ASN A 110 -4.44 14.51 31.14
CA ASN A 110 -5.39 14.40 32.25
C ASN A 110 -5.49 12.97 32.86
N VAL A 111 -4.36 12.27 32.90
CA VAL A 111 -4.15 11.01 33.63
C VAL A 111 -2.86 11.05 34.45
N GLU A 112 -2.74 10.17 35.43
CA GLU A 112 -1.54 10.07 36.27
C GLU A 112 -0.29 9.72 35.45
N PRO A 113 0.90 10.24 35.82
CA PRO A 113 2.14 9.87 35.17
C PRO A 113 2.34 8.34 35.11
N GLY A 114 2.74 7.83 33.95
CA GLY A 114 2.90 6.38 33.71
C GLY A 114 1.63 5.67 33.21
N HIS A 115 0.52 6.39 33.06
CA HIS A 115 -0.71 5.87 32.47
C HIS A 115 -1.06 6.57 31.16
N VAL A 116 -1.83 5.87 30.33
CA VAL A 116 -2.44 6.40 29.10
C VAL A 116 -3.90 5.97 29.03
N VAL A 117 -4.72 6.76 28.33
CA VAL A 117 -6.09 6.38 27.97
C VAL A 117 -6.06 5.79 26.57
N MET A 118 -6.55 4.57 26.45
CA MET A 118 -6.76 3.88 25.18
C MET A 118 -8.20 4.11 24.71
N LEU A 119 -8.46 3.99 23.41
CA LEU A 119 -9.83 3.98 22.90
C LEU A 119 -10.67 2.82 23.50
N PRO A 120 -12.01 2.96 23.53
CA PRO A 120 -12.91 1.85 23.88
C PRO A 120 -12.62 0.64 23.00
N ILE A 121 -12.79 -0.59 23.49
CA ILE A 121 -12.45 -1.79 22.71
C ILE A 121 -13.39 -1.94 21.51
N ASP A 122 -14.69 -1.75 21.74
CA ASP A 122 -15.73 -1.72 20.71
C ASP A 122 -16.62 -0.50 20.94
N PRO A 123 -16.27 0.68 20.39
CA PRO A 123 -17.06 1.89 20.59
C PRO A 123 -18.49 1.76 20.06
N ASP A 124 -18.75 0.92 19.06
CA ASP A 124 -20.11 0.67 18.58
C ASP A 124 -20.93 -0.13 19.61
N ALA A 125 -20.31 -1.07 20.33
CA ALA A 125 -20.96 -1.74 21.47
C ALA A 125 -21.20 -0.77 22.62
N SER A 126 -20.22 0.07 22.97
CA SER A 126 -20.36 1.10 24.01
C SER A 126 -21.51 2.06 23.70
N ALA A 127 -21.64 2.50 22.43
CA ALA A 127 -22.73 3.35 21.99
C ALA A 127 -24.10 2.66 22.13
N ARG A 128 -24.18 1.36 21.81
CA ARG A 128 -25.41 0.55 21.95
C ARG A 128 -25.83 0.39 23.41
N GLU A 129 -24.87 0.13 24.30
CA GLU A 129 -25.13 0.00 25.74
C GLU A 129 -25.62 1.33 26.32
N LEU A 130 -24.89 2.41 26.06
CA LEU A 130 -25.27 3.75 26.51
C LEU A 130 -26.64 4.15 25.97
N LEU A 131 -26.92 3.91 24.69
CA LEU A 131 -28.21 4.23 24.10
C LEU A 131 -29.34 3.44 24.76
N THR A 132 -29.12 2.15 25.06
CA THR A 132 -30.12 1.30 25.73
C THR A 132 -30.50 1.89 27.08
N GLN A 133 -29.52 2.27 27.89
CA GLN A 133 -29.78 2.86 29.21
C GLN A 133 -30.43 4.24 29.11
N LEU A 134 -29.98 5.09 28.19
CA LEU A 134 -30.60 6.41 27.96
C LEU A 134 -32.06 6.27 27.53
N ARG A 135 -32.39 5.32 26.64
CA ARG A 135 -33.78 5.04 26.23
C ARG A 135 -34.63 4.56 27.40
N ILE A 136 -34.10 3.68 28.26
CA ILE A 136 -34.81 3.19 29.46
C ILE A 136 -35.09 4.34 30.43
N THR A 137 -34.07 5.13 30.76
CA THR A 137 -34.18 6.17 31.80
C THR A 137 -34.99 7.38 31.35
N THR A 138 -34.88 7.78 30.07
CA THR A 138 -35.58 8.96 29.56
C THR A 138 -36.95 8.65 28.93
N GLY A 139 -37.17 7.40 28.50
CA GLY A 139 -38.32 7.01 27.71
C GLY A 139 -38.37 7.65 26.30
N LYS A 140 -37.26 8.22 25.82
CA LYS A 140 -37.17 8.93 24.54
C LYS A 140 -36.52 8.09 23.44
N HIS A 141 -36.91 8.35 22.20
CA HIS A 141 -36.30 7.76 21.01
C HIS A 141 -35.02 8.52 20.62
N LEU A 142 -33.90 8.11 21.19
CA LEU A 142 -32.60 8.77 21.05
C LEU A 142 -31.66 8.02 20.10
N ALA A 143 -30.54 8.68 19.76
CA ALA A 143 -29.33 8.08 19.20
C ALA A 143 -28.09 8.45 20.02
N VAL A 144 -27.02 7.68 19.88
CA VAL A 144 -25.71 7.95 20.50
C VAL A 144 -24.62 7.93 19.44
N ILE A 145 -23.71 8.91 19.52
CA ILE A 145 -22.44 8.93 18.79
C ILE A 145 -21.31 9.05 19.81
N ILE A 146 -20.31 8.20 19.70
CA ILE A 146 -19.04 8.35 20.41
C ILE A 146 -18.05 9.01 19.45
N SER A 147 -17.52 10.17 19.83
CA SER A 147 -16.62 10.97 19.01
C SER A 147 -15.19 10.97 19.52
N ASP A 148 -14.22 11.05 18.60
CA ASP A 148 -12.83 11.29 18.95
C ASP A 148 -12.18 12.31 18.03
N THR A 149 -11.14 12.99 18.52
CA THR A 149 -10.49 14.08 17.80
C THR A 149 -9.44 13.55 16.83
N MET A 150 -9.63 13.82 15.54
CA MET A 150 -8.75 13.34 14.47
C MET A 150 -8.27 14.49 13.57
N GLY A 151 -7.01 14.38 13.12
CA GLY A 151 -6.50 15.13 11.98
C GLY A 151 -7.05 14.57 10.67
N ARG A 152 -6.86 15.29 9.56
CA ARG A 152 -7.30 14.82 8.23
C ARG A 152 -6.32 15.24 7.13
N PRO A 153 -6.15 14.43 6.07
CA PRO A 153 -5.28 14.77 4.95
C PRO A 153 -5.62 16.13 4.33
N TRP A 154 -4.58 16.82 3.87
CA TRP A 154 -4.66 18.08 3.09
C TRP A 154 -5.29 19.29 3.79
N ARG A 155 -5.67 19.19 5.06
CA ARG A 155 -6.17 20.32 5.85
C ARG A 155 -5.43 20.42 7.18
N LEU A 156 -5.11 21.64 7.59
CA LEU A 156 -4.59 21.90 8.93
C LEU A 156 -5.72 21.89 9.96
N GLY A 157 -5.39 21.54 11.19
CA GLY A 157 -6.33 21.44 12.30
C GLY A 157 -6.93 20.04 12.46
N VAL A 158 -7.65 19.87 13.57
CA VAL A 158 -8.36 18.65 13.94
C VAL A 158 -9.87 18.89 13.91
N THR A 159 -10.66 17.83 13.89
CA THR A 159 -12.11 17.84 14.12
C THR A 159 -12.47 16.56 14.83
N ASP A 160 -13.59 16.54 15.54
CA ASP A 160 -14.14 15.26 15.96
C ASP A 160 -14.78 14.52 14.78
N VAL A 161 -14.66 13.20 14.83
CA VAL A 161 -15.32 12.23 13.94
C VAL A 161 -15.97 11.15 14.79
N ALA A 162 -16.92 10.41 14.23
CA ALA A 162 -17.56 9.30 14.91
C ALA A 162 -16.63 8.08 14.93
N ILE A 163 -16.37 7.53 16.12
CA ILE A 163 -15.66 6.26 16.30
C ILE A 163 -16.58 5.14 16.78
N GLY A 164 -17.77 5.49 17.30
CA GLY A 164 -18.85 4.57 17.66
C GLY A 164 -20.21 5.22 17.41
N ALA A 165 -21.23 4.46 17.04
CA ALA A 165 -22.58 4.97 16.83
C ALA A 165 -23.67 3.93 17.08
N ALA A 166 -24.83 4.38 17.56
CA ALA A 166 -26.01 3.55 17.73
C ALA A 166 -27.29 4.35 17.53
N GLY A 167 -28.30 3.75 16.89
CA GLY A 167 -29.63 4.34 16.72
C GLY A 167 -29.68 5.42 15.64
N ILE A 168 -28.67 5.51 14.76
CA ILE A 168 -28.57 6.57 13.75
C ILE A 168 -28.08 6.05 12.41
N THR A 169 -28.55 6.69 11.34
CA THR A 169 -27.99 6.56 10.00
C THR A 169 -26.58 7.17 9.99
N VAL A 170 -25.56 6.34 9.82
CA VAL A 170 -24.15 6.78 9.84
C VAL A 170 -23.66 7.28 8.48
N LEU A 171 -24.14 6.66 7.40
CA LEU A 171 -23.91 7.03 6.01
C LEU A 171 -25.25 7.23 5.33
N ASP A 172 -25.49 8.40 4.76
CA ASP A 172 -26.63 8.64 3.86
C ASP A 172 -26.14 8.42 2.42
N ASP A 173 -26.48 7.27 1.86
CA ASP A 173 -26.09 6.86 0.52
C ASP A 173 -27.07 7.44 -0.53
N HIS A 174 -26.55 8.36 -1.35
CA HIS A 174 -27.28 8.97 -2.46
C HIS A 174 -26.95 8.33 -3.81
N ILE A 175 -26.10 7.31 -3.87
CA ILE A 175 -25.78 6.61 -5.12
C ILE A 175 -27.07 6.05 -5.74
N GLY A 176 -27.26 6.34 -7.02
CA GLY A 176 -28.46 5.96 -7.76
C GLY A 176 -29.66 6.90 -7.58
N ARG A 177 -29.61 7.88 -6.65
CA ARG A 177 -30.66 8.90 -6.53
C ARG A 177 -30.58 9.91 -7.68
N ILE A 178 -31.72 10.53 -8.00
CA ILE A 178 -31.85 11.50 -9.09
C ILE A 178 -31.84 12.94 -8.53
N ASP A 179 -31.00 13.80 -9.09
CA ASP A 179 -30.91 15.21 -8.70
C ASP A 179 -32.04 16.08 -9.30
N GLY A 180 -32.06 17.37 -8.94
CA GLY A 180 -33.06 18.33 -9.42
C GLY A 180 -33.06 18.57 -10.94
N PHE A 181 -32.07 18.05 -11.67
CA PHE A 181 -31.94 18.14 -13.12
C PHE A 181 -32.10 16.78 -13.82
N GLY A 182 -32.49 15.73 -13.09
CA GLY A 182 -32.70 14.40 -13.68
C GLY A 182 -31.43 13.55 -13.81
N ARG A 183 -30.30 13.97 -13.23
CA ARG A 183 -29.02 13.24 -13.30
C ARG A 183 -28.91 12.26 -12.14
N THR A 184 -28.34 11.08 -12.40
CA THR A 184 -28.07 10.09 -11.35
C THR A 184 -26.81 10.48 -10.58
N LEU A 185 -26.86 10.43 -9.26
CA LEU A 185 -25.71 10.62 -8.39
C LEU A 185 -24.89 9.32 -8.37
N GLU A 186 -23.60 9.39 -8.70
CA GLU A 186 -22.75 8.19 -8.89
C GLU A 186 -21.89 7.85 -7.67
N THR A 187 -21.51 8.84 -6.85
CA THR A 187 -20.51 8.65 -5.78
C THR A 187 -20.86 9.35 -4.47
N THR A 188 -22.08 9.89 -4.34
CA THR A 188 -22.43 10.74 -3.20
C THR A 188 -22.87 9.89 -2.02
N VAL A 189 -22.01 9.79 -1.01
CA VAL A 189 -22.34 9.21 0.30
C VAL A 189 -21.96 10.24 1.35
N ILE A 190 -22.90 10.62 2.22
CA ILE A 190 -22.68 11.64 3.25
C ILE A 190 -22.42 10.93 4.58
N ALA A 191 -21.29 11.24 5.23
CA ALA A 191 -20.97 10.72 6.56
C ALA A 191 -21.69 11.54 7.65
N ILE A 192 -23.00 11.30 7.80
CA ILE A 192 -23.87 12.03 8.72
C ILE A 192 -23.36 11.98 10.16
N ALA A 193 -22.87 10.83 10.61
CA ALA A 193 -22.34 10.70 11.96
C ALA A 193 -21.08 11.58 12.20
N ASP A 194 -20.21 11.72 11.19
CA ASP A 194 -19.04 12.59 11.26
C ASP A 194 -19.43 14.07 11.25
N GLU A 195 -20.43 14.46 10.44
CA GLU A 195 -20.94 15.85 10.43
C GLU A 195 -21.53 16.22 11.80
N ILE A 196 -22.31 15.33 12.41
CA ILE A 196 -22.89 15.53 13.74
C ILE A 196 -21.79 15.57 14.81
N ALA A 197 -20.81 14.67 14.75
CA ALA A 197 -19.66 14.66 15.67
C ALA A 197 -18.85 15.97 15.59
N ALA A 198 -18.56 16.43 14.38
CA ALA A 198 -17.85 17.68 14.14
C ALA A 198 -18.65 18.90 14.61
N ALA A 199 -19.97 18.93 14.40
CA ALA A 199 -20.83 20.01 14.86
C ALA A 199 -20.94 20.05 16.40
N ALA A 200 -21.03 18.88 17.04
CA ALA A 200 -21.01 18.76 18.49
C ALA A 200 -19.69 19.25 19.12
N ASP A 201 -18.55 19.07 18.44
CA ASP A 201 -17.25 19.56 18.89
C ASP A 201 -17.22 21.08 19.10
N LEU A 202 -17.99 21.83 18.31
CA LEU A 202 -18.05 23.30 18.40
C LEU A 202 -18.54 23.80 19.76
N VAL A 203 -19.42 23.04 20.42
CA VAL A 203 -19.92 23.40 21.76
C VAL A 203 -19.18 22.65 22.86
N LYS A 204 -18.70 21.43 22.60
CA LYS A 204 -17.94 20.66 23.59
C LYS A 204 -16.64 21.37 23.95
N GLY A 205 -15.87 21.88 22.98
CA GLY A 205 -14.57 22.53 23.24
C GLY A 205 -13.48 21.53 23.66
N LYS A 206 -12.22 21.99 23.78
CA LYS A 206 -11.05 21.10 23.96
C LYS A 206 -10.38 21.12 25.34
N ILE A 207 -10.44 22.23 26.08
CA ILE A 207 -9.69 22.44 27.33
C ILE A 207 -10.65 22.43 28.53
N ASP A 208 -11.57 23.39 28.58
CA ASP A 208 -12.59 23.52 29.64
C ASP A 208 -13.94 22.92 29.20
N GLY A 209 -13.87 21.97 28.29
CA GLY A 209 -15.01 21.49 27.52
C GLY A 209 -15.91 20.48 28.24
N SER A 210 -17.18 20.42 27.84
CA SER A 210 -18.07 19.34 28.29
C SER A 210 -17.84 18.08 27.46
N PRO A 211 -17.72 16.89 28.08
CA PRO A 211 -17.53 15.64 27.36
C PRO A 211 -18.77 15.17 26.59
N VAL A 212 -19.93 15.80 26.80
CA VAL A 212 -21.21 15.40 26.18
C VAL A 212 -21.92 16.61 25.60
N ALA A 213 -22.41 16.46 24.37
CA ALA A 213 -23.32 17.39 23.74
C ALA A 213 -24.58 16.68 23.23
N ILE A 214 -25.67 17.41 23.11
CA ILE A 214 -26.93 16.92 22.57
C ILE A 214 -27.27 17.74 21.33
N VAL A 215 -27.58 17.04 20.25
CA VAL A 215 -27.91 17.61 18.94
C VAL A 215 -29.39 17.35 18.67
N ARG A 216 -30.15 18.42 18.44
CA ARG A 216 -31.59 18.41 18.15
C ARG A 216 -31.85 18.93 16.74
N GLY A 217 -32.83 18.35 16.06
CA GLY A 217 -33.22 18.69 14.69
C GLY A 217 -32.78 17.66 13.63
N MET A 218 -32.10 16.59 14.06
CA MET A 218 -31.60 15.50 13.18
C MET A 218 -32.43 14.20 13.31
N GLY A 219 -33.63 14.27 13.88
CA GLY A 219 -34.45 13.08 14.19
C GLY A 219 -34.83 12.22 12.98
N HIS A 220 -34.75 12.73 11.75
CA HIS A 220 -34.99 11.96 10.53
C HIS A 220 -33.87 10.95 10.20
N TYR A 221 -32.69 11.09 10.81
CA TYR A 221 -31.63 10.08 10.75
C TYR A 221 -31.67 9.10 11.93
N VAL A 222 -32.47 9.37 12.97
CA VAL A 222 -32.57 8.53 14.16
C VAL A 222 -33.51 7.36 13.89
N GLY A 223 -32.99 6.14 14.01
CA GLY A 223 -33.68 4.90 13.70
C GLY A 223 -34.09 4.09 14.96
N ALA A 224 -35.06 3.20 14.77
CA ALA A 224 -35.53 2.30 15.83
C ALA A 224 -34.47 1.26 16.21
N GLU A 225 -33.78 0.71 15.21
CA GLU A 225 -32.68 -0.24 15.38
C GLU A 225 -31.35 0.45 15.67
N PHE A 226 -30.37 -0.30 16.17
CA PHE A 226 -29.04 0.25 16.42
C PHE A 226 -28.28 0.67 15.15
N GLY A 227 -28.59 0.04 14.01
CA GLY A 227 -27.87 0.29 12.76
C GLY A 227 -26.48 -0.36 12.73
N PRO A 228 -25.68 -0.05 11.70
CA PRO A 228 -24.41 -0.74 11.44
C PRO A 228 -23.21 -0.21 12.26
N GLY A 229 -23.38 0.89 13.00
CA GLY A 229 -22.30 1.51 13.78
C GLY A 229 -21.34 2.38 12.95
N ALA A 230 -20.47 3.13 13.63
CA ALA A 230 -19.46 3.97 13.00
C ALA A 230 -18.37 3.16 12.28
N SER A 231 -18.20 1.87 12.63
CA SER A 231 -17.34 0.95 11.89
C SER A 231 -17.69 0.86 10.39
N ALA A 232 -18.96 1.10 10.01
CA ALA A 232 -19.37 1.15 8.60
C ALA A 232 -18.83 2.37 7.83
N ILE A 233 -18.36 3.41 8.52
CA ILE A 233 -17.73 4.59 7.91
C ILE A 233 -16.26 4.29 7.57
N VAL A 234 -15.63 3.35 8.30
CA VAL A 234 -14.23 2.99 8.09
C VAL A 234 -14.06 2.34 6.73
N ARG A 235 -13.23 2.96 5.90
CA ARG A 235 -12.95 2.45 4.55
C ARG A 235 -12.16 1.13 4.64
N PRO A 236 -12.62 0.06 3.97
CA PRO A 236 -11.85 -1.17 3.85
C PRO A 236 -10.49 -0.95 3.17
N LEU A 237 -9.47 -1.71 3.57
CA LEU A 237 -8.12 -1.58 2.99
C LEU A 237 -8.09 -1.84 1.47
N ALA A 238 -8.97 -2.69 0.96
CA ALA A 238 -9.08 -2.97 -0.47
C ALA A 238 -9.51 -1.75 -1.29
N ASP A 239 -10.22 -0.81 -0.68
CA ASP A 239 -10.73 0.42 -1.30
C ASP A 239 -9.87 1.66 -0.94
N ASP A 240 -8.88 1.49 -0.06
CA ASP A 240 -7.98 2.54 0.40
C ASP A 240 -6.95 2.88 -0.68
N LEU A 241 -7.08 4.07 -1.27
CA LEU A 241 -6.13 4.60 -2.25
C LEU A 241 -4.87 5.18 -1.60
N PHE A 242 -4.83 5.29 -0.28
CA PHE A 242 -3.73 5.87 0.51
C PHE A 242 -3.21 4.90 1.59
N PRO A 243 -2.91 3.63 1.26
CA PRO A 243 -2.52 2.63 2.24
C PRO A 243 -1.13 2.88 2.84
N LEU A 244 -0.33 3.77 2.25
CA LEU A 244 0.97 4.17 2.76
C LEU A 244 1.19 5.67 2.52
N GLY A 245 1.96 6.30 3.42
CA GLY A 245 2.56 7.59 3.20
C GLY A 245 3.58 7.53 2.07
N THR A 246 3.89 8.68 1.46
CA THR A 246 4.80 8.74 0.31
C THR A 246 6.19 8.18 0.63
N ALA A 247 6.71 8.45 1.83
CA ALA A 247 8.03 7.96 2.23
C ALA A 247 8.05 6.43 2.38
N GLU A 248 7.03 5.88 3.01
CA GLU A 248 6.84 4.44 3.23
C GLU A 248 6.63 3.71 1.89
N ALA A 249 5.83 4.26 0.98
CA ALA A 249 5.63 3.71 -0.35
C ALA A 249 6.93 3.67 -1.16
N VAL A 250 7.72 4.76 -1.14
CA VAL A 250 9.02 4.83 -1.80
C VAL A 250 10.02 3.84 -1.18
N GLN A 251 10.06 3.75 0.15
CA GLN A 251 10.92 2.80 0.85
C GLN A 251 10.54 1.36 0.52
N HIS A 252 9.24 1.04 0.52
CA HIS A 252 8.74 -0.27 0.16
C HIS A 252 9.16 -0.63 -1.27
N GLY A 253 8.92 0.25 -2.24
CA GLY A 253 9.34 0.04 -3.64
C GLY A 253 10.84 -0.18 -3.78
N ARG A 254 11.68 0.60 -3.08
CA ARG A 254 13.14 0.42 -3.06
C ARG A 254 13.55 -0.93 -2.50
N ALA A 255 12.92 -1.36 -1.41
CA ALA A 255 13.25 -2.62 -0.73
C ALA A 255 12.85 -3.86 -1.55
N THR A 256 11.75 -3.78 -2.30
CA THR A 256 11.17 -4.95 -2.98
C THR A 256 11.51 -5.06 -4.47
N ALA A 257 12.03 -3.99 -5.11
CA ALA A 257 12.32 -3.96 -6.55
C ALA A 257 13.14 -5.17 -7.07
N GLY A 258 14.26 -5.50 -6.42
CA GLY A 258 15.08 -6.65 -6.81
C GLY A 258 14.38 -8.00 -6.64
N GLY A 259 13.43 -8.07 -5.70
CA GLY A 259 12.60 -9.22 -5.40
C GLY A 259 11.45 -9.43 -6.39
N HIS A 260 10.99 -8.40 -7.08
CA HIS A 260 9.85 -8.49 -8.02
C HIS A 260 10.20 -9.17 -9.34
N ARG A 261 11.44 -9.05 -9.83
CA ARG A 261 11.86 -9.67 -11.10
C ARG A 261 11.56 -11.17 -11.15
N ARG A 262 10.94 -11.65 -12.22
CA ARG A 262 10.67 -13.07 -12.48
C ARG A 262 11.19 -13.48 -13.86
N THR A 263 11.41 -14.78 -14.05
CA THR A 263 11.75 -15.33 -15.37
C THR A 263 10.44 -15.77 -16.01
N VAL A 264 9.84 -14.88 -16.80
CA VAL A 264 8.52 -15.06 -17.41
C VAL A 264 8.69 -15.79 -18.74
N ARG A 265 7.98 -16.92 -18.92
CA ARG A 265 8.11 -17.76 -20.13
C ARG A 265 6.93 -17.68 -21.10
N ASN A 266 5.80 -17.16 -20.64
CA ASN A 266 4.58 -17.03 -21.45
C ASN A 266 4.12 -15.58 -21.40
N PHE A 267 3.86 -15.01 -22.58
CA PHE A 267 3.50 -13.60 -22.75
C PHE A 267 2.13 -13.48 -23.41
N THR A 268 1.44 -12.37 -23.16
CA THR A 268 0.23 -11.98 -23.89
C THR A 268 0.59 -11.29 -25.21
N ASP A 269 -0.39 -11.09 -26.09
CA ASP A 269 -0.25 -10.30 -27.33
C ASP A 269 -0.23 -8.77 -27.11
N ARG A 270 -0.37 -8.29 -25.86
CA ARG A 270 -0.28 -6.86 -25.55
C ARG A 270 1.11 -6.32 -25.97
N PRO A 271 1.19 -5.25 -26.75
CA PRO A 271 2.46 -4.66 -27.16
C PRO A 271 3.21 -4.08 -25.96
N VAL A 272 4.54 -4.11 -26.02
CA VAL A 272 5.42 -3.45 -25.04
C VAL A 272 5.80 -2.07 -25.56
N ASP A 273 5.55 -1.02 -24.77
CA ASP A 273 5.82 0.36 -25.15
C ASP A 273 7.33 0.63 -25.28
N ASP A 274 7.73 1.43 -26.28
CA ASP A 274 9.13 1.77 -26.54
C ASP A 274 9.77 2.51 -25.36
N GLU A 275 9.03 3.41 -24.72
CA GLU A 275 9.55 4.15 -23.56
C GLU A 275 9.94 3.24 -22.39
N VAL A 276 9.25 2.12 -22.22
CA VAL A 276 9.59 1.12 -21.19
C VAL A 276 10.93 0.46 -21.52
N ILE A 277 11.14 0.11 -22.78
CA ILE A 277 12.40 -0.47 -23.26
C ILE A 277 13.54 0.54 -23.10
N GLU A 278 13.32 1.81 -23.46
CA GLU A 278 14.30 2.88 -23.31
C GLU A 278 14.67 3.11 -21.84
N ARG A 279 13.70 3.17 -20.92
CA ARG A 279 13.96 3.29 -19.48
C ARG A 279 14.73 2.09 -18.95
N ALA A 280 14.40 0.88 -19.40
CA ALA A 280 15.11 -0.33 -19.01
C ALA A 280 16.57 -0.34 -19.49
N ILE A 281 16.83 0.06 -20.74
CA ILE A 281 18.19 0.19 -21.29
C ILE A 281 18.96 1.32 -20.59
N ALA A 282 18.31 2.46 -20.31
CA ALA A 282 18.90 3.57 -19.58
C ALA A 282 19.38 3.13 -18.19
N SER A 283 18.61 2.27 -17.50
CA SER A 283 19.02 1.65 -16.25
C SER A 283 20.11 0.58 -16.42
N ALA A 284 20.10 -0.16 -17.53
CA ALA A 284 21.13 -1.14 -17.84
C ALA A 284 22.52 -0.51 -17.93
N ILE A 285 22.63 0.64 -18.61
CA ILE A 285 23.89 1.35 -18.84
C ILE A 285 24.41 2.12 -17.61
N THR A 286 23.70 2.09 -16.48
CA THR A 286 24.22 2.58 -15.18
C THR A 286 24.97 1.48 -14.41
N ALA A 287 25.07 0.27 -14.95
CA ALA A 287 25.84 -0.82 -14.35
C ALA A 287 27.32 -0.42 -14.19
N PRO A 288 28.05 -1.03 -13.24
CA PRO A 288 29.48 -0.80 -13.13
C PRO A 288 30.21 -1.42 -14.34
N ALA A 289 31.21 -0.70 -14.86
CA ALA A 289 32.13 -1.22 -15.87
C ALA A 289 33.60 -1.00 -15.44
N PRO A 290 34.51 -1.91 -15.83
CA PRO A 290 35.94 -1.72 -15.63
C PRO A 290 36.45 -0.48 -16.35
N HIS A 291 37.56 0.07 -15.86
CA HIS A 291 38.33 1.12 -16.56
C HIS A 291 37.52 2.37 -16.98
N HIS A 292 36.38 2.65 -16.32
CA HIS A 292 35.43 3.69 -16.73
C HIS A 292 34.90 3.53 -18.17
N ALA A 293 34.95 2.30 -18.70
CA ALA A 293 34.47 1.95 -20.02
C ALA A 293 32.94 2.06 -20.11
N LYS A 294 32.42 2.11 -21.35
CA LYS A 294 30.98 2.04 -21.66
C LYS A 294 30.70 0.91 -22.66
N PRO A 295 30.93 -0.35 -22.27
CA PRO A 295 31.01 -1.46 -23.23
C PRO A 295 29.65 -2.03 -23.64
N TRP A 296 28.55 -1.70 -22.94
CA TRP A 296 27.25 -2.29 -23.17
C TRP A 296 26.66 -1.87 -24.52
N ARG A 297 26.08 -2.82 -25.26
CA ARG A 297 25.33 -2.61 -26.49
C ARG A 297 24.06 -3.45 -26.43
N PHE A 298 22.96 -2.92 -26.92
CA PHE A 298 21.67 -3.59 -26.95
C PHE A 298 21.08 -3.47 -28.35
N LEU A 299 20.57 -4.58 -28.89
CA LEU A 299 19.79 -4.62 -30.12
C LEU A 299 18.38 -5.09 -29.78
N VAL A 300 17.40 -4.23 -30.04
CA VAL A 300 15.97 -4.52 -29.82
C VAL A 300 15.39 -5.02 -31.14
N LEU A 301 14.72 -6.17 -31.10
CA LEU A 301 14.04 -6.78 -32.24
C LEU A 301 12.58 -7.08 -31.86
N ARG A 302 11.65 -6.58 -32.66
CA ARG A 302 10.21 -6.87 -32.65
C ARG A 302 9.91 -7.76 -33.87
N ASP A 303 9.55 -7.16 -34.99
CA ASP A 303 9.16 -7.85 -36.22
C ASP A 303 10.14 -7.59 -37.38
N GLU A 304 11.34 -7.09 -37.08
CA GLU A 304 12.33 -6.80 -38.11
C GLU A 304 12.68 -8.09 -38.89
N PRO A 305 12.86 -8.01 -40.23
CA PRO A 305 13.08 -9.19 -41.06
C PRO A 305 14.30 -10.05 -40.67
N ILE A 306 15.25 -9.48 -39.92
CA ILE A 306 16.46 -10.17 -39.48
C ILE A 306 16.22 -11.14 -38.31
N ARG A 307 15.10 -11.00 -37.60
CA ARG A 307 14.77 -11.81 -36.41
C ARG A 307 14.69 -13.31 -36.74
N GLU A 308 13.88 -13.69 -37.73
CA GLU A 308 13.67 -15.10 -38.07
C GLU A 308 14.93 -15.77 -38.66
N PRO A 309 15.69 -15.14 -39.59
CA PRO A 309 16.98 -15.66 -40.04
C PRO A 309 17.97 -15.87 -38.90
N LEU A 310 18.06 -14.93 -37.95
CA LEU A 310 18.94 -15.05 -36.79
C LEU A 310 18.57 -16.26 -35.94
N LEU A 311 17.30 -16.37 -35.52
CA LEU A 311 16.85 -17.47 -34.67
C LEU A 311 16.97 -18.83 -35.36
N THR A 312 16.70 -18.88 -36.67
CA THR A 312 16.89 -20.09 -37.49
C THR A 312 18.35 -20.51 -37.54
N ALA A 313 19.27 -19.59 -37.85
CA ALA A 313 20.69 -19.91 -37.91
C ALA A 313 21.24 -20.38 -36.54
N MET A 314 20.79 -19.76 -35.44
CA MET A 314 21.12 -20.21 -34.09
C MET A 314 20.58 -21.62 -33.79
N ARG A 315 19.33 -21.90 -34.18
CA ARG A 315 18.70 -23.22 -34.03
C ARG A 315 19.47 -24.28 -34.82
N ASP A 316 19.81 -24.00 -36.08
CA ASP A 316 20.52 -24.92 -36.96
C ASP A 316 21.92 -25.25 -36.39
N ARG A 317 22.64 -24.24 -35.89
CA ARG A 317 23.91 -24.47 -35.21
C ARG A 317 23.75 -25.38 -33.99
N TRP A 318 22.72 -25.14 -33.16
CA TRP A 318 22.48 -25.95 -31.98
C TRP A 318 22.13 -27.41 -32.33
N VAL A 319 21.33 -27.62 -33.39
CA VAL A 319 21.02 -28.96 -33.91
C VAL A 319 22.29 -29.67 -34.38
N LEU A 320 23.16 -28.97 -35.11
CA LEU A 320 24.44 -29.53 -35.58
C LEU A 320 25.34 -29.93 -34.40
N ASP A 321 25.48 -29.07 -33.39
CA ASP A 321 26.30 -29.37 -32.21
C ASP A 321 25.75 -30.60 -31.46
N LEU A 322 24.44 -30.65 -31.20
CA LEU A 322 23.81 -31.79 -30.52
C LEU A 322 23.94 -33.10 -31.31
N LYS A 323 23.86 -33.04 -32.64
CA LYS A 323 23.94 -34.23 -33.49
C LYS A 323 25.38 -34.70 -33.67
N ASN A 324 26.28 -33.79 -34.02
CA ASN A 324 27.62 -34.13 -34.50
C ASN A 324 28.66 -34.19 -33.38
N ILE A 325 28.47 -33.43 -32.31
CA ILE A 325 29.39 -33.40 -31.16
C ILE A 325 28.86 -34.32 -30.05
N ASP A 326 27.60 -34.14 -29.66
CA ASP A 326 27.01 -34.89 -28.53
C ASP A 326 26.45 -36.27 -28.93
N GLY A 327 26.26 -36.54 -30.22
CA GLY A 327 25.65 -37.78 -30.70
C GLY A 327 24.19 -37.97 -30.25
N ALA A 328 23.45 -36.89 -30.01
CA ALA A 328 22.09 -36.94 -29.49
C ALA A 328 21.09 -37.48 -30.53
N GLY A 329 20.16 -38.33 -30.07
CA GLY A 329 19.04 -38.81 -30.90
C GLY A 329 17.99 -37.72 -31.20
N GLU A 330 17.19 -37.92 -32.26
CA GLU A 330 16.26 -36.90 -32.80
C GLU A 330 15.27 -36.36 -31.77
N ASP A 331 14.68 -37.22 -30.93
CA ASP A 331 13.71 -36.80 -29.91
C ASP A 331 14.35 -35.92 -28.83
N SER A 332 15.62 -36.19 -28.49
CA SER A 332 16.38 -35.37 -27.54
C SER A 332 16.66 -33.99 -28.14
N ILE A 333 17.05 -33.93 -29.42
CA ILE A 333 17.27 -32.68 -30.15
C ILE A 333 16.00 -31.84 -30.18
N LYS A 334 14.86 -32.41 -30.61
CA LYS A 334 13.57 -31.71 -30.65
C LYS A 334 13.19 -31.11 -29.31
N ARG A 335 13.29 -31.88 -28.21
CA ARG A 335 12.96 -31.39 -26.85
C ARG A 335 13.89 -30.28 -26.37
N ARG A 336 15.19 -30.34 -26.69
CA ARG A 336 16.16 -29.32 -26.27
C ARG A 336 15.95 -28.03 -27.04
N VAL A 337 15.82 -28.13 -28.37
CA VAL A 337 15.61 -26.98 -29.26
C VAL A 337 14.32 -26.24 -28.96
N ALA A 338 13.25 -26.96 -28.60
CA ALA A 338 11.97 -26.34 -28.21
C ALA A 338 12.08 -25.37 -27.02
N ARG A 339 13.13 -25.46 -26.20
CA ARG A 339 13.38 -24.49 -25.10
C ARG A 339 13.71 -23.08 -25.63
N GLY A 340 14.16 -22.98 -26.88
CA GLY A 340 14.43 -21.71 -27.55
C GLY A 340 13.19 -21.03 -28.13
N ASP A 341 12.05 -21.73 -28.19
CA ASP A 341 10.83 -21.24 -28.86
C ASP A 341 10.28 -19.97 -28.20
N ILE A 342 10.58 -19.74 -26.92
CA ILE A 342 10.28 -18.49 -26.21
C ILE A 342 10.78 -17.25 -26.97
N LEU A 343 11.93 -17.32 -27.64
CA LEU A 343 12.46 -16.20 -28.41
C LEU A 343 11.68 -15.98 -29.71
N HIS A 344 11.03 -17.01 -30.26
CA HIS A 344 10.15 -16.84 -31.42
C HIS A 344 8.79 -16.25 -31.02
N THR A 345 8.26 -16.64 -29.86
CA THR A 345 6.92 -16.21 -29.40
C THR A 345 6.93 -14.90 -28.61
N ALA A 346 8.09 -14.41 -28.17
CA ALA A 346 8.16 -13.17 -27.40
C ALA A 346 7.74 -11.94 -28.23
N PRO A 347 6.94 -11.00 -27.67
CA PRO A 347 6.65 -9.73 -28.36
C PRO A 347 7.91 -8.93 -28.73
N VAL A 348 8.93 -8.94 -27.86
CA VAL A 348 10.20 -8.25 -28.08
C VAL A 348 11.37 -9.17 -27.69
N ILE A 349 12.44 -9.14 -28.47
CA ILE A 349 13.75 -9.69 -28.13
C ILE A 349 14.73 -8.53 -27.91
N ILE A 350 15.45 -8.55 -26.79
CA ILE A 350 16.61 -7.66 -26.59
C ILE A 350 17.86 -8.51 -26.55
N LEU A 351 18.73 -8.35 -27.55
CA LEU A 351 20.05 -8.97 -27.58
C LEU A 351 21.02 -8.06 -26.85
N ALA A 352 21.69 -8.59 -25.83
CA ALA A 352 22.69 -7.86 -25.06
C ALA A 352 24.10 -8.25 -25.52
N PHE A 353 24.97 -7.26 -25.65
CA PHE A 353 26.36 -7.46 -26.01
C PHE A 353 27.28 -6.61 -25.14
N ILE A 354 28.54 -7.03 -25.08
CA ILE A 354 29.66 -6.23 -24.64
C ILE A 354 30.60 -6.04 -25.82
N ASP A 355 30.93 -4.80 -26.12
CA ASP A 355 31.95 -4.47 -27.12
C ASP A 355 33.32 -4.42 -26.44
N LEU A 356 34.11 -5.47 -26.64
CA LEU A 356 35.45 -5.57 -26.05
C LEU A 356 36.42 -4.52 -26.62
N ALA A 357 36.17 -3.97 -27.81
CA ALA A 357 37.00 -2.87 -28.33
C ALA A 357 36.81 -1.58 -27.53
N SER A 358 35.70 -1.47 -26.78
CA SER A 358 35.35 -0.29 -26.01
C SER A 358 35.99 -0.30 -24.62
N GLY A 359 37.33 -0.26 -24.58
CA GLY A 359 38.11 0.00 -23.35
C GLY A 359 38.76 -1.21 -22.69
N SER A 360 38.78 -2.39 -23.34
CA SER A 360 39.59 -3.50 -22.83
C SER A 360 41.08 -3.28 -23.09
N HIS A 361 41.91 -3.71 -22.16
CA HIS A 361 43.35 -3.74 -22.33
C HIS A 361 43.80 -4.91 -23.20
N GLN A 362 44.79 -4.67 -24.04
CA GLN A 362 45.45 -5.73 -24.79
C GLN A 362 46.62 -6.30 -23.98
N TYR A 363 46.57 -7.61 -23.73
CA TYR A 363 47.63 -8.34 -23.06
C TYR A 363 48.31 -9.30 -24.04
N SER A 364 49.62 -9.50 -23.88
CA SER A 364 50.39 -10.43 -24.73
C SER A 364 50.17 -11.90 -24.37
N ASP A 365 49.68 -12.19 -23.16
CA ASP A 365 49.41 -13.55 -22.69
C ASP A 365 47.91 -13.87 -22.66
N LYS A 366 47.62 -15.15 -22.87
CA LYS A 366 46.25 -15.67 -22.92
C LYS A 366 45.52 -15.55 -21.57
N ALA A 367 46.24 -15.64 -20.46
CA ALA A 367 45.64 -15.66 -19.13
C ALA A 367 45.01 -14.30 -18.79
N ARG A 368 45.76 -13.21 -18.94
CA ARG A 368 45.23 -11.85 -18.71
C ARG A 368 44.22 -11.43 -19.76
N THR A 369 44.39 -11.85 -21.01
CA THR A 369 43.38 -11.62 -22.07
C THR A 369 42.04 -12.27 -21.71
N ALA A 370 42.05 -13.49 -21.19
CA ALA A 370 40.84 -14.17 -20.73
C ALA A 370 40.24 -13.48 -19.50
N ALA A 371 41.07 -13.11 -18.52
CA ALA A 371 40.61 -12.40 -17.32
C ALA A 371 39.96 -11.05 -17.67
N GLU A 372 40.53 -10.29 -18.61
CA GLU A 372 39.98 -9.03 -19.10
C GLU A 372 38.59 -9.24 -19.73
N ARG A 373 38.46 -10.24 -20.61
CA ARG A 373 37.17 -10.61 -21.20
C ARG A 373 36.14 -10.98 -20.12
N ASP A 374 36.52 -11.84 -19.18
CA ASP A 374 35.61 -12.34 -18.15
C ASP A 374 35.15 -11.21 -17.22
N MET A 375 36.03 -10.26 -16.89
CA MET A 375 35.69 -9.05 -16.14
C MET A 375 34.65 -8.20 -16.87
N PHE A 376 34.79 -8.02 -18.18
CA PHE A 376 33.82 -7.30 -19.01
C PHE A 376 32.48 -8.06 -19.14
N ILE A 377 32.50 -9.40 -19.17
CA ILE A 377 31.29 -10.23 -19.15
C ILE A 377 30.53 -10.05 -17.82
N VAL A 378 31.22 -9.98 -16.67
CA VAL A 378 30.60 -9.71 -15.36
C VAL A 378 29.87 -8.36 -15.37
N ALA A 379 30.51 -7.31 -15.90
CA ALA A 379 29.88 -5.99 -16.08
C ALA A 379 28.66 -6.04 -17.00
N GLY A 380 28.71 -6.87 -18.04
CA GLY A 380 27.57 -7.15 -18.91
C GLY A 380 26.40 -7.82 -18.19
N GLY A 381 26.69 -8.84 -17.37
CA GLY A 381 25.69 -9.50 -16.54
C GLY A 381 24.99 -8.55 -15.55
N ALA A 382 25.75 -7.61 -14.96
CA ALA A 382 25.18 -6.56 -14.11
C ALA A 382 24.20 -5.66 -14.89
N ALA A 383 24.54 -5.25 -16.12
CA ALA A 383 23.65 -4.46 -16.96
C ALA A 383 22.38 -5.21 -17.36
N VAL A 384 22.50 -6.49 -17.74
CA VAL A 384 21.33 -7.35 -18.03
C VAL A 384 20.43 -7.46 -16.81
N GLN A 385 20.99 -7.63 -15.61
CA GLN A 385 20.19 -7.71 -14.39
C GLN A 385 19.48 -6.38 -14.06
N ASN A 386 20.13 -5.23 -14.23
CA ASN A 386 19.49 -3.91 -14.08
C ASN A 386 18.32 -3.75 -15.05
N LEU A 387 18.53 -4.09 -16.33
CA LEU A 387 17.50 -4.05 -17.36
C LEU A 387 16.27 -4.87 -16.94
N MET A 388 16.48 -6.11 -16.47
CA MET A 388 15.39 -6.99 -16.05
C MET A 388 14.66 -6.49 -14.80
N ILE A 389 15.37 -5.86 -13.84
CA ILE A 389 14.74 -5.26 -12.65
C ILE A 389 13.83 -4.11 -13.08
N THR A 390 14.30 -3.24 -13.97
CA THR A 390 13.53 -2.09 -14.45
C THR A 390 12.32 -2.54 -15.27
N LEU A 391 12.45 -3.52 -16.15
CA LEU A 391 11.29 -4.12 -16.84
C LEU A 391 10.26 -4.64 -15.83
N ALA A 392 10.69 -5.32 -14.77
CA ALA A 392 9.77 -5.82 -13.76
C ALA A 392 9.11 -4.71 -12.94
N ALA A 393 9.80 -3.60 -12.68
CA ALA A 393 9.24 -2.42 -12.02
C ALA A 393 8.20 -1.69 -12.89
N GLU A 394 8.31 -1.82 -14.21
CA GLU A 394 7.35 -1.34 -15.21
C GLU A 394 6.26 -2.39 -15.52
N GLU A 395 6.15 -3.44 -14.70
CA GLU A 395 5.19 -4.55 -14.87
C GLU A 395 5.32 -5.31 -16.21
N VAL A 396 6.52 -5.30 -16.79
CA VAL A 396 6.88 -6.04 -17.99
C VAL A 396 7.72 -7.26 -17.62
N GLY A 397 7.26 -8.43 -18.08
CA GLY A 397 7.95 -9.70 -17.88
C GLY A 397 9.19 -9.82 -18.76
N SER A 398 10.20 -10.54 -18.27
CA SER A 398 11.37 -10.90 -19.06
C SER A 398 11.91 -12.29 -18.75
N ALA A 399 12.59 -12.89 -19.73
CA ALA A 399 13.40 -14.09 -19.53
C ALA A 399 14.72 -13.97 -20.29
N TRP A 400 15.81 -13.96 -19.55
CA TRP A 400 17.15 -14.07 -20.11
C TRP A 400 17.46 -15.53 -20.49
N ILE A 401 17.93 -15.72 -21.72
CA ILE A 401 18.28 -16.99 -22.32
C ILE A 401 19.71 -16.89 -22.86
N SER A 402 20.58 -17.83 -22.48
CA SER A 402 22.01 -17.81 -22.82
C SER A 402 22.34 -18.20 -24.27
N SER A 403 21.34 -18.45 -25.11
CA SER A 403 21.47 -19.09 -26.43
C SER A 403 22.52 -18.45 -27.35
N THR A 404 22.54 -17.12 -27.45
CA THR A 404 23.50 -16.38 -28.31
C THR A 404 24.96 -16.54 -27.87
N MET A 405 25.22 -16.87 -26.60
CA MET A 405 26.58 -17.09 -26.09
C MET A 405 27.22 -18.37 -26.66
N PHE A 406 26.41 -19.35 -27.06
CA PHE A 406 26.89 -20.63 -27.59
C PHE A 406 27.18 -20.61 -29.10
N CYS A 407 26.79 -19.54 -29.79
CA CYS A 407 26.93 -19.41 -31.25
C CYS A 407 27.28 -17.97 -31.66
N ALA A 408 28.20 -17.35 -30.91
CA ALA A 408 28.56 -15.94 -31.09
C ALA A 408 29.06 -15.60 -32.50
N ASP A 409 29.78 -16.52 -33.14
CA ASP A 409 30.21 -16.45 -34.55
C ASP A 409 29.01 -16.34 -35.50
N VAL A 410 27.99 -17.18 -35.31
CA VAL A 410 26.75 -17.16 -36.11
C VAL A 410 26.00 -15.85 -35.90
N VAL A 411 25.82 -15.44 -34.64
CA VAL A 411 25.12 -14.19 -34.30
C VAL A 411 25.80 -12.99 -34.94
N ASN A 412 27.12 -12.87 -34.79
CA ASN A 412 27.86 -11.73 -35.35
C ASN A 412 27.85 -11.76 -36.88
N SER A 413 27.95 -12.94 -37.51
CA SER A 413 27.90 -13.05 -38.96
C SER A 413 26.54 -12.65 -39.54
N VAL A 414 25.44 -13.11 -38.92
CA VAL A 414 24.08 -12.80 -39.40
C VAL A 414 23.74 -11.33 -39.18
N LEU A 415 24.16 -10.75 -38.05
CA LEU A 415 23.91 -9.35 -37.72
C LEU A 415 24.95 -8.39 -38.29
N HIS A 416 25.95 -8.89 -39.01
CA HIS A 416 27.08 -8.11 -39.54
C HIS A 416 27.80 -7.27 -38.46
N LEU A 417 27.96 -7.84 -37.26
CA LEU A 417 28.61 -7.18 -36.12
C LEU A 417 30.13 -7.39 -36.13
N PRO A 418 30.90 -6.43 -35.59
CA PRO A 418 32.34 -6.59 -35.43
C PRO A 418 32.70 -7.80 -34.53
N PRO A 419 33.84 -8.47 -34.76
CA PRO A 419 34.30 -9.58 -33.91
C PRO A 419 34.52 -9.20 -32.44
N SER A 420 34.62 -7.89 -32.12
CA SER A 420 34.74 -7.41 -30.74
C SER A 420 33.45 -7.51 -29.93
N TYR A 421 32.30 -7.68 -30.60
CA TYR A 421 31.00 -7.79 -29.93
C TYR A 421 30.85 -9.21 -29.40
N GLN A 422 30.81 -9.32 -28.08
CA GLN A 422 30.54 -10.56 -27.37
C GLN A 422 29.07 -10.60 -26.96
N PRO A 423 28.25 -11.53 -27.49
CA PRO A 423 26.88 -11.72 -27.05
C PRO A 423 26.82 -12.19 -25.59
N LEU A 424 25.81 -11.71 -24.87
CA LEU A 424 25.56 -12.00 -23.45
C LEU A 424 24.20 -12.67 -23.23
N GLY A 425 23.69 -13.37 -24.22
CA GLY A 425 22.33 -13.92 -24.21
C GLY A 425 21.31 -12.99 -24.90
N ALA A 426 20.08 -13.46 -24.90
CA ALA A 426 18.90 -12.78 -25.41
C ALA A 426 17.86 -12.67 -24.30
N LEU A 427 17.14 -11.55 -24.24
CA LEU A 427 15.99 -11.39 -23.37
C LEU A 427 14.71 -11.50 -24.20
N ALA A 428 13.87 -12.47 -23.89
CA ALA A 428 12.46 -12.43 -24.27
C ALA A 428 11.73 -11.44 -23.35
N VAL A 429 10.96 -10.51 -23.92
CA VAL A 429 10.29 -9.42 -23.18
C VAL A 429 8.83 -9.32 -23.62
N GLY A 430 7.92 -9.18 -22.65
CA GLY A 430 6.47 -9.09 -22.89
C GLY A 430 5.65 -9.01 -21.61
N HIS A 431 4.38 -8.64 -21.72
CA HIS A 431 3.45 -8.72 -20.59
C HIS A 431 3.16 -10.18 -20.24
N ALA A 432 3.26 -10.54 -18.96
CA ALA A 432 3.10 -11.92 -18.52
C ALA A 432 1.66 -12.42 -18.74
N ALA A 433 1.50 -13.60 -19.35
CA ALA A 433 0.19 -14.21 -19.57
C ALA A 433 -0.51 -14.68 -18.29
N MET A 434 0.26 -14.88 -17.23
CA MET A 434 -0.21 -15.25 -15.90
C MET A 434 0.64 -14.54 -14.87
N GLN A 435 0.06 -14.24 -13.70
CA GLN A 435 0.86 -13.75 -12.58
C GLN A 435 1.92 -14.79 -12.20
N PRO A 436 3.21 -14.40 -12.14
CA PRO A 436 4.25 -15.30 -11.68
C PRO A 436 4.02 -15.69 -10.22
N SER A 437 4.37 -16.92 -9.86
CA SER A 437 4.35 -17.35 -8.46
C SER A 437 5.31 -16.52 -7.60
N GLN A 438 5.02 -16.45 -6.30
CA GLN A 438 5.97 -15.92 -5.34
C GLN A 438 7.26 -16.77 -5.35
N ARG A 439 8.40 -16.12 -5.07
CA ARG A 439 9.67 -16.84 -4.91
C ARG A 439 9.68 -17.48 -3.53
N ASP A 440 10.14 -18.71 -3.46
CA ASP A 440 10.47 -19.35 -2.19
C ASP A 440 11.51 -18.52 -1.44
N GLU A 441 11.34 -18.44 -0.12
CA GLU A 441 12.29 -17.77 0.76
C GLU A 441 13.65 -18.48 0.71
N ARG A 442 14.73 -17.71 0.75
CA ARG A 442 16.10 -18.21 0.75
C ARG A 442 16.83 -17.68 1.97
N THR A 443 17.31 -18.58 2.81
CA THR A 443 18.14 -18.21 3.97
C THR A 443 19.51 -17.75 3.51
N VAL A 444 19.85 -16.49 3.77
CA VAL A 444 21.10 -15.84 3.31
C VAL A 444 22.35 -16.62 3.70
N GLY A 445 22.35 -17.26 4.87
CA GLY A 445 23.49 -18.04 5.37
C GLY A 445 23.96 -19.15 4.43
N ALA A 446 23.06 -19.73 3.61
CA ALA A 446 23.43 -20.75 2.62
C ALA A 446 24.25 -20.20 1.43
N PHE A 447 24.29 -18.88 1.26
CA PHE A 447 24.97 -18.18 0.17
C PHE A 447 26.16 -17.32 0.64
N MET A 448 26.50 -17.38 1.93
CA MET A 448 27.63 -16.65 2.52
C MET A 448 28.76 -17.61 2.89
N ILE A 449 29.99 -17.25 2.53
CA ILE A 449 31.19 -17.96 2.96
C ILE A 449 31.76 -17.22 4.17
N SER A 450 31.93 -17.93 5.28
CA SER A 450 32.60 -17.40 6.47
C SER A 450 34.13 -17.56 6.34
N PRO A 451 34.93 -16.65 6.93
CA PRO A 451 36.36 -16.86 7.03
C PRO A 451 36.67 -18.13 7.84
N PRO A 452 37.84 -18.76 7.65
CA PRO A 452 38.27 -19.85 8.52
C PRO A 452 38.26 -19.39 9.99
N ALA A 453 37.81 -20.25 10.90
CA ALA A 453 37.99 -20.01 12.33
C ALA A 453 39.50 -20.07 12.66
N ASN A 454 39.98 -19.10 13.44
CA ASN A 454 41.37 -19.04 13.92
C ASN A 454 41.70 -20.19 14.86
#